data_AF-A0A941DRI8-F1
#
_entry.id   AF-A0A941DRI8-F1
#
_cell.length_a   1.000
_cell.length_b   1.000
_cell.length_c   1.000
_cell.angle_alpha   90.00
_cell.angle_beta   90.00
_cell.angle_gamma   90.00
#
_symmetry.space_group_name_H-M   'P 1'
#
loop_
_entity.id
_entity.type
_entity.pdbx_description
1 polymer ?
#
loop_
_entity_poly.entity_id
_entity_poly.type
_entity_poly.pdbx_seq_one_letter_code
_entity_poly.pdbx_strand_id
1 'polypeptide(L)'
;AGLEADHGVAKWAENANVGYMPQDPTEEFAVDKNLTDWIGEWTQEGDDDQAVRSILGRLLFGGDDVKKSVKVLSGGEKGRMMYGKLMLGRHNVLLMDEPTNHMDMESIESLNV
;
A
#
# COMPACT_ATOMS: atom_id res chain seq x y z
N ALA A 1 14.21 -11.07 7.10
CA ALA A 1 14.84 -10.79 8.39
C ALA A 1 15.63 -9.49 8.23
N GLY A 2 15.40 -8.51 9.10
CA GLY A 2 16.07 -7.21 9.03
C GLY A 2 17.57 -7.33 9.30
N LEU A 3 18.36 -6.36 8.82
CA LEU A 3 19.78 -6.25 9.13
C LEU A 3 19.95 -5.95 10.63
N GLU A 4 20.85 -6.67 11.29
CA GLU A 4 21.27 -6.33 12.65
C GLU A 4 22.20 -5.12 12.62
N ALA A 5 22.07 -4.25 13.62
CA ALA A 5 22.96 -3.10 13.73
C ALA A 5 24.37 -3.57 14.09
N ASP A 6 25.38 -3.07 13.37
CA ASP A 6 26.79 -3.38 13.67
C ASP A 6 27.15 -2.98 15.11
N HIS A 7 26.59 -1.85 15.59
CA HIS A 7 26.70 -1.35 16.96
C HIS A 7 25.45 -0.57 17.39
N GLY A 8 25.23 -0.45 18.70
CA GLY A 8 24.12 0.31 19.30
C GLY A 8 22.83 -0.49 19.45
N VAL A 9 21.74 0.20 19.82
CA VAL A 9 20.42 -0.41 20.01
C VAL A 9 19.37 0.45 19.31
N ALA A 10 18.61 -0.14 18.40
CA ALA A 10 17.39 0.45 17.86
C ALA A 10 16.20 0.02 18.73
N LYS A 11 15.41 0.98 19.21
CA LYS A 11 14.20 0.71 19.98
C LYS A 11 13.02 1.51 19.41
N TRP A 12 11.96 0.81 19.06
CA TRP A 12 10.69 1.43 18.69
C TRP A 12 9.95 1.95 19.93
N ALA A 13 9.13 2.97 19.75
CA ALA A 13 8.16 3.35 20.76
C ALA A 13 7.17 2.20 21.01
N GLU A 14 6.68 2.07 22.23
CA GLU A 14 5.82 0.93 22.66
C GLU A 14 4.57 0.77 21.80
N ASN A 15 4.00 1.89 21.34
CA ASN A 15 2.81 1.92 20.49
C ASN A 15 3.13 2.23 19.02
N ALA A 16 4.38 2.04 18.57
CA ALA A 16 4.73 2.23 17.17
C ALA A 16 4.07 1.14 16.32
N ASN A 17 3.28 1.56 15.36
CA ASN A 17 2.66 0.72 14.33
C ASN A 17 3.21 1.20 12.98
N VAL A 18 4.14 0.43 12.43
CA VAL A 18 4.95 0.83 11.27
C VAL A 18 4.36 0.24 10.00
N GLY A 19 3.97 1.11 9.07
CA GLY A 19 3.65 0.76 7.70
C GLY A 19 4.88 0.92 6.81
N TYR A 20 5.13 -0.06 5.94
CA TYR A 20 6.30 -0.06 5.07
C TYR A 20 5.90 -0.15 3.60
N MET A 21 6.54 0.67 2.77
CA MET A 21 6.50 0.59 1.31
C MET A 21 7.93 0.42 0.78
N PRO A 22 8.26 -0.75 0.20
CA PRO A 22 9.56 -0.96 -0.45
C PRO A 22 9.64 -0.20 -1.77
N GLN A 23 10.86 0.03 -2.25
CA GLN A 23 11.13 0.61 -3.56
C GLN A 23 10.51 -0.23 -4.70
N ASP A 24 10.64 -1.55 -4.63
CA ASP A 24 9.97 -2.50 -5.53
C ASP A 24 8.97 -3.38 -4.77
N PRO A 25 7.66 -3.14 -4.92
CA PRO A 25 6.63 -3.94 -4.25
C PRO A 25 6.22 -5.18 -5.07
N THR A 26 6.91 -5.54 -6.15
CA THR A 26 6.45 -6.60 -7.08
C THR A 26 6.15 -7.94 -6.40
N GLU A 27 6.94 -8.34 -5.41
CA GLU A 27 6.74 -9.59 -4.66
C GLU A 27 5.43 -9.59 -3.85
N GLU A 28 4.96 -8.44 -3.36
CA GLU A 28 3.69 -8.31 -2.63
C GLU A 28 2.46 -8.63 -3.52
N PHE A 29 2.65 -8.54 -4.84
CA PHE A 29 1.61 -8.78 -5.85
C PHE A 29 1.78 -10.12 -6.59
N ALA A 30 2.75 -10.95 -6.21
CA ALA A 30 2.98 -12.28 -6.78
C ALA A 30 1.96 -13.34 -6.28
N VAL A 31 0.75 -12.92 -5.91
CA VAL A 31 -0.30 -13.75 -5.31
C VAL A 31 -1.53 -13.85 -6.20
N ASP A 32 -2.25 -14.96 -6.14
CA ASP A 32 -3.43 -15.18 -6.97
C ASP A 32 -4.69 -14.59 -6.32
N LYS A 33 -4.81 -13.26 -6.38
CA LYS A 33 -5.94 -12.49 -5.86
C LYS A 33 -6.37 -11.42 -6.85
N ASN A 34 -7.64 -11.04 -6.82
CA ASN A 34 -8.08 -9.80 -7.45
C ASN A 34 -7.79 -8.59 -6.54
N LEU A 35 -7.95 -7.38 -7.08
CA LEU A 35 -7.72 -6.12 -6.35
C LEU A 35 -8.55 -6.00 -5.07
N THR A 36 -9.83 -6.39 -5.11
CA THR A 36 -10.73 -6.31 -3.95
C THR A 36 -10.29 -7.23 -2.82
N ASP A 37 -9.96 -8.48 -3.15
CA ASP A 37 -9.54 -9.48 -2.18
C ASP A 37 -8.18 -9.10 -1.56
N TRP A 38 -7.24 -8.62 -2.37
CA TRP A 38 -5.92 -8.22 -1.89
C TRP A 38 -5.98 -6.99 -0.97
N ILE A 39 -6.77 -5.97 -1.33
CA ILE A 39 -6.86 -4.75 -0.52
C ILE A 39 -7.64 -5.00 0.79
N GLY A 40 -8.62 -5.92 0.74
CA GLY A 40 -9.44 -6.30 1.87
C GLY A 40 -8.65 -6.86 3.05
N GLU A 41 -7.47 -7.45 2.81
CA GLU A 41 -6.61 -8.01 3.87
C GLU A 41 -6.02 -6.95 4.81
N TRP A 42 -6.03 -5.68 4.38
CA TRP A 42 -5.47 -4.56 5.14
C TRP A 42 -6.53 -3.77 5.92
N THR A 43 -7.79 -4.17 5.82
CA THR A 43 -8.90 -3.58 6.59
C THR A 43 -8.70 -3.75 8.10
N GLN A 44 -9.27 -2.83 8.86
CA GLN A 44 -9.26 -2.85 10.33
C GLN A 44 -10.66 -3.18 10.86
N GLU A 45 -10.76 -3.43 12.17
CA GLU A 45 -12.05 -3.60 12.83
C GLU A 45 -12.97 -2.40 12.56
N GLY A 46 -14.18 -2.70 12.08
CA GLY A 46 -15.18 -1.69 11.70
C GLY A 46 -15.15 -1.26 10.23
N ASP A 47 -14.17 -1.70 9.43
CA ASP A 47 -14.20 -1.51 7.99
C ASP A 47 -15.09 -2.55 7.30
N ASP A 48 -15.88 -2.10 6.34
CA ASP A 48 -16.78 -2.93 5.54
C ASP A 48 -16.42 -2.86 4.04
N ASP A 49 -17.19 -3.57 3.22
CA ASP A 49 -17.03 -3.55 1.76
C ASP A 49 -17.12 -2.13 1.17
N GLN A 50 -17.84 -1.21 1.82
CA GLN A 50 -17.94 0.16 1.37
C GLN A 50 -16.63 0.93 1.61
N ALA A 51 -15.95 0.70 2.74
CA ALA A 51 -14.62 1.24 2.99
C ALA A 51 -13.62 0.77 1.92
N VAL A 52 -13.60 -0.53 1.61
CA VAL A 52 -12.75 -1.11 0.55
C VAL A 52 -13.02 -0.46 -0.80
N ARG A 53 -14.29 -0.40 -1.22
CA ARG A 53 -14.68 0.24 -2.49
C ARG A 53 -14.32 1.72 -2.52
N SER A 54 -14.45 2.43 -1.40
CA SER A 54 -14.09 3.84 -1.31
C SER A 54 -12.59 4.07 -1.50
N ILE A 55 -11.75 3.22 -0.89
CA ILE A 55 -10.30 3.28 -1.08
C ILE A 55 -9.92 2.96 -2.52
N LEU A 56 -10.43 1.87 -3.09
CA LEU A 56 -10.15 1.53 -4.50
C LEU A 56 -10.55 2.66 -5.45
N GLY A 57 -11.71 3.29 -5.23
CA GLY A 57 -12.16 4.45 -6.00
C GLY A 57 -11.23 5.66 -5.89
N ARG A 58 -10.72 5.96 -4.68
CA ARG A 58 -9.72 7.04 -4.47
C ARG A 58 -8.39 6.77 -5.17
N LEU A 59 -8.05 5.49 -5.34
CA LEU A 59 -6.85 5.03 -6.04
C LEU A 59 -7.05 4.88 -7.55
N LEU A 60 -8.18 5.37 -8.08
CA LEU A 60 -8.54 5.34 -9.50
C LEU A 60 -8.75 3.92 -10.06
N PHE A 61 -9.15 2.97 -9.21
CA PHE A 61 -9.62 1.65 -9.64
C PHE A 61 -11.15 1.61 -9.62
N GLY A 62 -11.77 1.30 -10.74
CA GLY A 62 -13.23 1.27 -10.86
C GLY A 62 -13.73 0.26 -11.89
N GLY A 63 -15.05 0.05 -11.92
CA GLY A 63 -15.68 -0.83 -12.91
C GLY A 63 -15.12 -2.26 -12.87
N ASP A 64 -14.58 -2.73 -13.99
CA ASP A 64 -14.03 -4.07 -14.12
C ASP A 64 -12.63 -4.22 -13.50
N ASP A 65 -11.94 -3.11 -13.17
CA ASP A 65 -10.62 -3.17 -12.55
C ASP A 65 -10.67 -3.92 -11.23
N VAL A 66 -11.72 -3.79 -10.43
CA VAL A 66 -11.80 -4.43 -9.10
C VAL A 66 -11.71 -5.97 -9.14
N LYS A 67 -11.94 -6.57 -10.32
CA LYS A 67 -11.83 -8.02 -10.59
C LYS A 67 -10.50 -8.42 -11.24
N LYS A 68 -9.70 -7.45 -11.68
CA LYS A 68 -8.37 -7.68 -12.28
C LYS A 68 -7.44 -8.32 -11.25
N SER A 69 -6.65 -9.28 -11.72
CA SER A 69 -5.63 -9.93 -10.90
C SER A 69 -4.53 -8.94 -10.52
N VAL A 70 -4.06 -9.00 -9.28
CA VAL A 70 -2.98 -8.11 -8.81
C VAL A 70 -1.63 -8.39 -9.50
N LYS A 71 -1.45 -9.59 -10.07
CA LYS A 71 -0.23 -9.97 -10.80
C LYS A 71 0.00 -9.16 -12.08
N VAL A 72 -1.08 -8.63 -12.68
CA VAL A 72 -1.03 -7.92 -13.97
C VAL A 72 -1.02 -6.39 -13.81
N LEU A 73 -0.81 -5.89 -12.58
CA LEU A 73 -0.68 -4.47 -12.32
C LEU A 73 0.62 -3.92 -12.89
N SER A 74 0.54 -2.76 -13.53
CA SER A 74 1.70 -1.93 -13.87
C SER A 74 2.41 -1.41 -12.62
N GLY A 75 3.64 -0.91 -12.76
CA GLY A 75 4.40 -0.34 -11.63
C GLY A 75 3.66 0.79 -10.91
N GLY A 76 3.05 1.72 -11.65
CA GLY A 76 2.25 2.81 -11.07
C GLY A 76 0.99 2.32 -10.35
N GLU A 77 0.28 1.33 -10.91
CA GLU A 77 -0.88 0.71 -10.25
C GLU A 77 -0.49 -0.01 -8.95
N LYS A 78 0.64 -0.74 -8.96
CA LYS A 78 1.21 -1.34 -7.75
C LYS A 78 1.50 -0.28 -6.69
N GLY A 79 2.10 0.84 -7.09
CA GLY A 79 2.32 2.00 -6.20
C GLY A 79 1.03 2.50 -5.56
N ARG A 80 -0.02 2.73 -6.36
CA ARG A 80 -1.35 3.14 -5.83
C ARG A 80 -1.93 2.11 -4.85
N MET A 81 -1.82 0.82 -5.16
CA MET A 81 -2.28 -0.24 -4.25
C MET A 81 -1.50 -0.27 -2.93
N MET A 82 -0.20 -0.01 -2.95
CA MET A 82 0.61 0.13 -1.73
C MET A 82 0.15 1.30 -0.88
N TYR A 83 -0.19 2.45 -1.48
CA TYR A 83 -0.82 3.56 -0.74
C TYR A 83 -2.13 3.14 -0.09
N GLY A 84 -2.99 2.40 -0.81
CA GLY A 84 -4.23 1.84 -0.26
C GLY A 84 -4.01 0.96 0.97
N LYS A 85 -3.03 0.05 0.88
CA LYS A 85 -2.59 -0.81 2.00
C LYS A 85 -2.19 0.02 3.21
N LEU A 86 -1.37 1.07 3.03
CA LEU A 86 -0.93 1.94 4.12
C LEU A 86 -2.09 2.75 4.73
N MET A 87 -3.00 3.28 3.90
CA MET A 87 -4.17 4.05 4.33
C MET A 87 -5.14 3.21 5.15
N LEU A 88 -5.44 1.98 4.72
CA LEU A 88 -6.33 1.07 5.44
C LEU A 88 -5.70 0.59 6.74
N GLY A 89 -4.40 0.29 6.75
CA GLY A 89 -3.72 -0.19 7.95
C GLY A 89 -3.60 0.84 9.08
N ARG A 90 -3.90 2.13 8.83
CA ARG A 90 -3.89 3.22 9.84
C ARG A 90 -2.61 3.27 10.69
N HIS A 91 -1.48 2.98 10.05
CA HIS A 91 -0.16 2.98 10.67
C HIS A 91 0.19 4.40 11.16
N ASN A 92 0.87 4.51 12.31
CA ASN A 92 1.26 5.80 12.89
C ASN A 92 2.73 6.16 12.60
N VAL A 93 3.47 5.24 11.99
CA VAL A 93 4.80 5.47 11.42
C VAL A 93 4.79 4.93 10.00
N LEU A 94 5.20 5.73 9.02
CA LEU A 94 5.30 5.32 7.63
C LEU A 94 6.76 5.35 7.20
N LEU A 95 7.28 4.19 6.80
CA LEU A 95 8.59 4.05 6.17
C LEU A 95 8.36 3.80 4.68
N MET A 96 8.72 4.78 3.85
CA MET A 96 8.49 4.73 2.41
C MET A 96 9.80 4.96 1.68
N ASP A 97 10.22 3.97 0.89
CA ASP A 97 11.46 4.04 0.11
C ASP A 97 11.16 4.50 -1.31
N GLU A 98 11.69 5.67 -1.68
CA GLU A 98 11.45 6.37 -2.96
C GLU A 98 9.97 6.34 -3.46
N PRO A 99 8.99 6.79 -2.65
CA PRO A 99 7.56 6.60 -2.91
C PRO A 99 7.03 7.24 -4.20
N THR A 100 7.80 8.13 -4.83
CA THR A 100 7.41 8.92 -6.00
C THR A 100 8.05 8.43 -7.30
N ASN A 101 9.00 7.48 -7.27
CA ASN A 101 9.87 7.16 -8.41
C ASN A 101 9.17 6.42 -9.58
N HIS A 102 7.91 6.03 -9.40
CA HIS A 102 7.05 5.38 -10.39
C HIS A 102 5.66 6.02 -10.51
N MET A 103 5.51 7.24 -9.99
CA MET A 103 4.30 8.05 -10.14
C MET A 103 4.43 8.89 -11.41
N ASP A 104 3.42 8.88 -12.27
CA ASP A 104 3.31 9.88 -13.34
C ASP A 104 3.15 11.28 -12.74
N MET A 105 3.48 12.33 -13.51
CA MET A 105 3.39 13.71 -13.00
C MET A 105 1.98 14.06 -12.48
N GLU A 106 0.92 13.48 -13.05
CA GLU A 106 -0.46 13.65 -12.57
C GLU A 106 -0.69 13.01 -11.19
N SER A 107 -0.16 11.82 -10.92
CA SER A 107 -0.29 11.18 -9.60
C SER A 107 0.53 11.91 -8.52
N ILE A 108 1.66 12.55 -8.87
CA ILE A 108 2.44 13.37 -7.93
C ILE A 108 1.63 14.58 -7.43
N GLU A 109 0.85 15.22 -8.31
CA GLU A 109 0.01 16.35 -7.91
C GLU A 109 -1.08 15.95 -6.91
N SER A 110 -1.62 14.73 -7.01
CA SER A 110 -2.64 14.23 -6.07
C SER A 110 -2.13 14.00 -4.63
N LEU A 111 -0.82 13.83 -4.44
CA LEU A 111 -0.21 13.70 -3.11
C LEU A 111 0.06 15.04 -2.42
N ASN A 112 0.08 16.15 -3.16
CA ASN A 112 0.40 17.48 -2.65
C ASN A 112 -0.82 18.28 -2.18
N VAL A 113 -1.98 17.63 -1.98
CA VAL A 113 -3.24 18.29 -1.60
C VAL A 113 -3.60 18.00 -0.15
#